data_AF-A0A7W9NL98-F1
#
_entry.id   AF-A0A7W9NL98-F1
#
_cell.length_a   1.000
_cell.length_b   1.000
_cell.length_c   1.000
_cell.angle_alpha   90.00
_cell.angle_beta   90.00
_cell.angle_gamma   90.00
#
_symmetry.space_group_name_H-M   'P 1'
#
loop_
_entity.id
_entity.type
_entity.pdbx_description
1 polymer ?
#
loop_
_entity_poly.entity_id
_entity_poly.type
_entity_poly.pdbx_seq_one_letter_code
_entity_poly.pdbx_strand_id
1 'polypeptide(L)' 'MLTKVNNTDVDIRYFLDGVQRAVHHATGFVGKPMWVIINLQMEGSSGAPGPSGNTTFRARNVVISHT' A
#
# COMPACT_ATOMS: atom_id res chain seq x y z
N MET A 1 8.55 -3.55 -1.16
CA MET A 1 9.84 -3.13 -0.59
C MET A 1 10.07 -1.67 -0.92
N LEU A 2 10.39 -0.84 0.08
CA LEU A 2 10.83 0.54 -0.14
C LEU A 2 12.35 0.57 -0.27
N THR A 3 12.89 1.28 -1.25
CA THR A 3 14.34 1.39 -1.46
C THR A 3 14.70 2.81 -1.83
N LYS A 4 15.62 3.42 -1.10
CA LYS A 4 16.20 4.72 -1.46
C LYS A 4 16.97 4.59 -2.78
N VAL A 5 16.66 5.41 -3.78
CA VAL A 5 17.34 5.37 -5.09
C VAL A 5 18.28 6.56 -5.30
N ASN A 6 17.99 7.68 -4.64
CA ASN A 6 18.88 8.83 -4.56
C ASN A 6 18.64 9.56 -3.22
N ASN A 7 19.16 10.77 -3.04
CA ASN A 7 19.04 11.49 -1.77
C ASN A 7 17.61 11.87 -1.36
N THR A 8 16.68 11.96 -2.31
CA THR A 8 15.32 12.46 -2.08
C THR A 8 14.23 11.43 -2.34
N ASP A 9 14.48 10.44 -3.20
CA ASP A 9 13.45 9.60 -3.78
C ASP A 9 13.57 8.13 -3.35
N VAL A 10 12.43 7.44 -3.35
CA VAL A 10 12.34 6.00 -3.07
C VAL A 10 11.58 5.27 -4.17
N ASP A 11 11.98 4.05 -4.44
CA ASP A 11 11.20 3.09 -5.22
C ASP A 11 10.35 2.22 -4.27
N ILE A 12 9.10 1.97 -4.66
CA ILE A 12 8.16 1.09 -3.99
C ILE A 12 7.92 -0.12 -4.90
N ARG A 13 8.47 -1.27 -4.52
CA ARG A 13 8.26 -2.54 -5.23
C ARG A 13 7.07 -3.30 -4.66
N TYR A 14 6.13 -3.65 -5.52
CA TYR A 14 4.94 -4.43 -5.18
C TYR A 14 5.12 -5.88 -5.61
N PHE A 15 4.73 -6.79 -4.73
CA PHE A 15 4.84 -8.23 -4.95
C PHE A 15 3.48 -8.89 -4.78
N LEU A 16 3.21 -9.89 -5.61
CA LEU A 16 2.07 -10.81 -5.45
C LEU A 16 2.64 -12.22 -5.51
N ASP A 17 2.37 -13.02 -4.48
CA ASP A 17 2.88 -14.39 -4.33
C ASP A 17 4.40 -14.49 -4.48
N GLY A 18 5.12 -13.52 -3.89
CA GLY A 18 6.59 -13.44 -3.94
C GLY A 18 7.16 -12.93 -5.28
N VAL A 19 6.34 -12.74 -6.30
CA VAL A 19 6.77 -12.26 -7.63
C VAL A 19 6.59 -10.74 -7.72
N GLN A 20 7.63 -10.01 -8.15
CA GLN A 20 7.53 -8.57 -8.38
C GLN A 20 6.56 -8.29 -9.53
N ARG A 21 5.60 -7.39 -9.31
CA ARG A 21 4.58 -7.00 -10.29
C ARG A 21 4.73 -5.57 -10.79
N ALA A 22 5.17 -4.67 -9.92
CA ALA A 22 5.29 -3.25 -10.26
C ALA A 22 6.35 -2.57 -9.42
N VAL A 23 6.84 -1.44 -9.94
CA VAL A 23 7.65 -0.47 -9.22
C VAL A 23 6.99 0.90 -9.40
N HIS A 24 6.65 1.56 -8.29
CA HIS A 24 6.31 2.98 -8.31
C HIS A 24 7.50 3.80 -7.85
N HIS A 25 7.72 4.93 -8.51
CA HIS A 25 8.77 5.88 -8.13
C HIS A 25 8.14 7.04 -7.34
N ALA A 26 8.56 7.22 -6.10
CA ALA A 26 8.02 8.22 -5.18
C ALA A 26 9.05 9.33 -4.93
N THR A 27 8.89 10.44 -5.67
CA THR A 27 9.78 11.60 -5.62
C THR A 27 9.63 12.38 -4.32
N GLY A 28 10.74 12.63 -3.60
CA GLY A 28 10.77 13.42 -2.36
C GLY A 28 10.32 12.68 -1.09
N PHE A 29 10.19 11.36 -1.13
CA PHE A 29 9.69 10.54 -0.02
C PHE A 29 10.77 10.06 0.97
N VAL A 30 12.06 10.31 0.72
CA VAL A 30 13.12 10.00 1.69
C VAL A 30 12.90 10.78 2.99
N GLY A 31 12.88 10.06 4.12
CA GLY A 31 12.73 10.64 5.45
C GLY A 31 11.33 11.16 5.78
N LYS A 32 10.33 10.87 4.93
CA LYS A 32 8.92 11.22 5.19
C LYS A 32 8.21 10.04 5.87
N PRO A 33 7.87 10.11 7.17
CA PRO A 33 7.13 9.05 7.82
C PRO A 33 5.72 8.93 7.22
N MET A 34 5.25 7.70 7.04
CA MET A 34 3.95 7.40 6.45
C MET A 34 3.11 6.56 7.40
N TRP A 35 1.79 6.71 7.33
CA TRP A 35 0.85 5.86 8.06
C TRP A 35 0.57 4.58 7.27
N VAL A 36 0.48 3.45 7.97
CA VAL A 36 -0.07 2.21 7.38
C VAL A 36 -1.57 2.21 7.62
N ILE A 37 -2.34 2.21 6.54
CA ILE A 37 -3.81 2.19 6.56
C ILE A 37 -4.28 0.86 5.99
N ILE A 38 -5.09 0.15 6.77
CA ILE A 38 -5.74 -1.10 6.38
C ILE A 38 -7.23 -0.90 6.67
N ASN A 39 -8.04 -0.74 5.63
CA ASN A 39 -9.44 -0.39 5.78
C ASN A 39 -10.34 -1.17 4.80
N LEU A 40 -11.63 -1.18 5.13
CA LEU A 40 -12.71 -1.52 4.21
C LEU A 40 -13.46 -0.22 3.94
N GLN A 41 -13.17 0.43 2.81
CA GLN A 41 -13.89 1.62 2.37
C GLN A 41 -15.03 1.20 1.44
N MET A 42 -16.24 1.70 1.71
CA MET A 42 -17.41 1.52 0.86
C MET A 42 -17.79 2.89 0.29
N GLU A 43 -17.98 2.96 -1.03
CA GLU A 43 -18.35 4.17 -1.78
C GLU A 43 -17.26 5.27 -1.86
N GLY A 44 -17.64 6.44 -2.42
CA GLY A 44 -16.73 7.53 -2.75
C GLY A 44 -16.03 7.32 -4.09
N SER A 45 -14.69 7.45 -4.11
CA SER A 45 -13.89 7.18 -5.33
C SER A 45 -13.97 5.73 -5.81
N SER A 46 -14.51 4.83 -4.99
CA SER A 46 -14.79 3.43 -5.34
C SER A 46 -16.08 3.24 -6.15
N GLY A 47 -16.88 4.29 -6.35
CA GLY A 47 -18.16 4.25 -7.07
C GLY A 47 -19.35 3.85 -6.19
N ALA A 48 -20.55 3.90 -6.78
CA ALA A 48 -21.82 3.61 -6.11
C ALA A 48 -22.71 2.69 -6.99
N PRO A 49 -23.61 1.89 -6.40
CA PRO A 49 -23.86 1.76 -4.96
C PRO A 49 -22.82 0.85 -4.27
N GLY A 50 -22.64 1.05 -2.96
CA GLY A 50 -21.92 0.10 -2.13
C GLY A 50 -22.63 -1.26 -2.00
N PRO A 51 -21.99 -2.26 -1.38
CA PRO A 51 -22.59 -3.57 -1.15
C PRO A 51 -23.90 -3.50 -0.35
N SER A 52 -24.92 -4.27 -0.75
CA SER A 52 -26.25 -4.30 -0.10
C SER A 52 -26.36 -5.29 1.07
N GLY A 53 -25.30 -6.06 1.34
CA GLY A 53 -25.27 -7.10 2.37
C GLY A 53 -24.02 -7.02 3.24
N ASN A 54 -23.94 -7.93 4.21
CA ASN A 54 -22.81 -7.99 5.13
C ASN A 54 -21.49 -8.16 4.36
N THR A 55 -20.58 -7.22 4.57
CA THR A 55 -19.29 -7.16 3.88
C THR A 55 -18.18 -7.18 4.91
N THR A 56 -17.35 -8.22 4.85
CA THR A 56 -16.26 -8.43 5.81
C THR A 56 -14.91 -8.39 5.12
N PHE A 57 -13.99 -7.56 5.62
CA PHE A 57 -12.60 -7.58 5.22
C PHE A 57 -11.74 -8.20 6.31
N ARG A 58 -10.81 -9.09 5.92
CA ARG A 58 -9.91 -9.76 6.86
C ARG A 58 -8.48 -9.74 6.35
N ALA A 59 -7.62 -8.98 7.03
CA ALA A 59 -6.18 -9.08 6.90
C ALA A 59 -5.65 -10.05 7.97
N ARG A 60 -4.61 -10.83 7.64
CA ARG A 60 -3.91 -11.71 8.58
C ARG A 60 -2.42 -11.66 8.31
N ASN A 61 -1.61 -11.90 9.35
CA ASN A 61 -0.15 -11.96 9.26
C ASN A 61 0.47 -10.70 8.64
N VAL A 62 -0.04 -9.53 9.01
CA VAL A 62 0.51 -8.25 8.56
C VAL A 62 1.81 -8.00 9.31
N VAL A 63 2.91 -7.90 8.57
CA VAL A 63 4.25 -7.64 9.11
C VAL A 63 4.76 -6.34 8.52
N ILE A 64 5.24 -5.46 9.41
CA ILE A 64 5.98 -4.25 9.04
C ILE A 64 7.40 -4.46 9.55
N SER A 65 8.36 -4.45 8.63
CA SER A 65 9.77 -4.64 8.95
C SER A 65 10.60 -3.52 8.34
N HIS A 66 11.62 -3.09 9.10
CA HIS A 66 12.72 -2.27 8.64
C HIS A 66 13.99 -3.08 8.84
N THR A 67 14.90 -3.05 7.86
CA THR A 67 16.19 -3.73 7.89
C THR A 67 17.31 -2.71 7.94
#